data_AF-A0A4Q4WP59-F1
#
_entry.id   AF-A0A4Q4WP59-F1
#
_cell.length_a   1.000
_cell.length_b   1.000
_cell.length_c   1.000
_cell.angle_alpha   90.00
_cell.angle_beta   90.00
_cell.angle_gamma   90.00
#
_symmetry.space_group_name_H-M   'P 1'
#
loop_
_entity.id
_entity.type
_entity.pdbx_description
1 polymer ?
#
loop_
_entity_poly.entity_id
_entity_poly.type
_entity_poly.pdbx_seq_one_letter_code
_entity_poly.pdbx_strand_id
1 'polypeptide(L)'
;MRPISKSRFWGLELLDADLGSKELTLGVIGHGGPILIYQIGERETRILIDVPEPVYEASLRIGGIREHIRQNVIPTLPCSIRASVEKALDESRLRSMPNTWLPPSTNRTAGAILLGGAMNMRHPLTGGGMTVGLNDVVVLQDLLGPRKIPDLKDDTAVLRQMRMFHWKRKHLNAPLNILAQALYLLFVADDPQLQVLRQGFIEYIKQGNNHVEEPSGLMGVSESCSETLMQDTNDNNAGSSGDGLVAAKLSFLPPILHAANKPQNVDEPTVIKVSWSLADLLLEAGEMAKDPYVDTPMDFVEKPAWEGWKRRSSLLHYGGLERRPLVRIPNDYSPPPPTRKDALFVWVISAIHAGIHLIGWNFPFSTYTEVLIWRISSLVLLVAMAIGGLVPVLSTRKWFDFSFNLLWIWVLDAQNPTWARKHLFNIVVDFSYFVYILARILIFVEVFAAFRSLPADAYDEISWTAILPHV
;
A
#
# COMPACT_ATOMS: atom_id res chain seq x y z
N MET A 1 -21.63 -2.59 -6.37
CA MET A 1 -21.45 -3.86 -5.62
C MET A 1 -20.46 -3.62 -4.51
N ARG A 2 -20.65 -4.23 -3.34
CA ARG A 2 -19.71 -4.14 -2.22
C ARG A 2 -18.79 -5.37 -2.26
N PRO A 3 -17.49 -5.22 -1.93
CA PRO A 3 -16.58 -6.35 -1.84
C PRO A 3 -17.00 -7.30 -0.71
N ILE A 4 -16.84 -8.61 -0.91
CA ILE A 4 -17.20 -9.64 0.08
C ILE A 4 -15.91 -10.32 0.54
N SER A 5 -15.70 -10.41 1.85
CA SER A 5 -14.56 -11.13 2.45
C SER A 5 -15.07 -12.34 3.22
N LYS A 6 -14.41 -13.50 3.06
CA LYS A 6 -14.74 -14.74 3.78
C LYS A 6 -13.61 -15.23 4.69
N SER A 7 -12.39 -14.73 4.48
CA SER A 7 -11.20 -15.05 5.26
C SER A 7 -10.23 -13.89 5.23
N ARG A 8 -9.14 -14.02 5.99
CA ARG A 8 -8.07 -13.02 6.06
C ARG A 8 -6.73 -13.74 6.03
N PHE A 9 -5.79 -13.19 5.27
CA PHE A 9 -4.40 -13.59 5.35
C PHE A 9 -3.71 -12.88 6.50
N TRP A 10 -2.95 -13.65 7.28
CA TRP A 10 -2.04 -13.15 8.30
C TRP A 10 -0.60 -13.39 7.86
N GLY A 11 0.13 -12.29 7.68
CA GLY A 11 1.49 -12.30 7.17
C GLY A 11 2.56 -12.12 8.25
N LEU A 12 3.61 -12.92 8.17
CA LEU A 12 4.88 -12.74 8.90
C LEU A 12 6.05 -12.74 7.94
N GLU A 13 7.14 -12.15 8.40
CA GLU A 13 8.44 -12.20 7.74
C GLU A 13 9.37 -13.05 8.59
N LEU A 14 9.91 -14.10 7.98
CA LEU A 14 10.83 -15.05 8.58
C LEU A 14 12.23 -14.68 8.13
N LEU A 15 13.17 -14.62 9.07
CA LEU A 15 14.57 -14.39 8.78
C LEU A 15 15.31 -15.72 8.75
N ASP A 16 16.11 -15.91 7.70
CA ASP A 16 16.99 -17.07 7.50
C ASP A 16 16.23 -18.41 7.58
N ALA A 17 14.99 -18.45 7.05
CA ALA A 17 14.16 -19.65 7.04
C ALA A 17 14.67 -20.67 6.02
N ASP A 18 14.76 -21.94 6.44
CA ASP A 18 15.19 -23.04 5.58
C ASP A 18 13.99 -23.70 4.87
N LEU A 19 13.77 -23.28 3.62
CA LEU A 19 12.74 -23.83 2.72
C LEU A 19 13.23 -25.05 1.92
N GLY A 20 14.50 -25.46 2.06
CA GLY A 20 15.16 -26.49 1.26
C GLY A 20 15.51 -26.07 -0.18
N SER A 21 14.70 -25.21 -0.82
CA SER A 21 15.04 -24.54 -2.08
C SER A 21 14.60 -23.08 -2.03
N LYS A 22 15.52 -22.18 -2.41
CA LYS A 22 15.29 -20.73 -2.44
C LYS A 22 14.46 -20.25 -3.64
N GLU A 23 14.28 -21.13 -4.63
CA GLU A 23 13.61 -20.80 -5.90
C GLU A 23 12.14 -21.23 -5.93
N LEU A 24 11.70 -21.98 -4.91
CA LEU A 24 10.37 -22.58 -4.87
C LEU A 24 9.46 -21.89 -3.86
N THR A 25 8.18 -21.82 -4.21
CA THR A 25 7.12 -21.47 -3.24
C THR A 25 6.57 -22.75 -2.63
N LEU A 26 6.35 -22.73 -1.32
CA LEU A 26 5.73 -23.81 -0.59
C LEU A 26 4.27 -23.47 -0.30
N GLY A 27 3.36 -24.31 -0.78
CA GLY A 27 1.97 -24.32 -0.36
C GLY A 27 1.73 -25.43 0.65
N VAL A 28 1.27 -25.10 1.85
CA VAL A 28 0.85 -26.08 2.86
C VAL A 28 -0.67 -26.16 2.86
N ILE A 29 -1.18 -27.37 2.62
CA ILE A 29 -2.61 -27.68 2.57
C ILE A 29 -2.86 -28.76 3.62
N GLY A 30 -3.76 -28.49 4.58
CA GLY A 30 -4.03 -29.39 5.69
C GLY A 30 -5.40 -29.14 6.34
N HIS A 31 -5.55 -29.53 7.61
CA HIS A 31 -6.74 -29.24 8.42
C HIS A 31 -6.75 -27.75 8.84
N GLY A 32 -7.16 -26.88 7.91
CA GLY A 32 -7.22 -25.43 8.12
C GLY A 32 -7.20 -24.64 6.82
N GLY A 33 -7.06 -23.32 6.93
CA GLY A 33 -6.87 -22.46 5.77
C GLY A 33 -5.52 -22.71 5.07
N PRO A 34 -5.41 -22.48 3.75
CA PRO A 34 -4.15 -22.66 3.03
C PRO A 34 -3.05 -21.70 3.51
N ILE A 35 -1.82 -22.18 3.52
CA ILE A 35 -0.63 -21.39 3.91
C ILE A 35 0.31 -21.29 2.72
N LEU A 36 0.80 -20.08 2.45
CA LEU A 36 1.74 -19.79 1.38
C LEU A 36 3.05 -19.30 1.96
N ILE A 37 4.17 -19.85 1.49
CA ILE A 37 5.51 -19.51 1.95
C ILE A 37 6.43 -19.33 0.75
N TYR A 38 7.02 -18.14 0.61
CA TYR A 38 7.90 -17.82 -0.50
C TYR A 38 8.96 -16.80 -0.09
N GLN A 39 10.15 -16.94 -0.67
CA GLN A 39 11.27 -16.05 -0.41
C GLN A 39 11.06 -14.70 -1.11
N ILE A 40 11.35 -13.60 -0.41
CA ILE A 40 11.19 -12.23 -0.92
C ILE A 40 12.50 -11.42 -0.93
N GLY A 41 13.53 -11.91 -0.25
CA GLY A 41 14.87 -11.32 -0.21
C GLY A 41 15.93 -12.40 0.03
N GLU A 42 17.20 -12.02 0.20
CA GLU A 42 18.28 -12.99 0.41
C GLU A 42 18.13 -13.81 1.71
N ARG A 43 17.53 -13.17 2.72
CA ARG A 43 17.29 -13.70 4.07
C ARG A 43 15.83 -13.69 4.46
N GLU A 44 15.02 -12.86 3.81
CA GLU A 44 13.62 -12.63 4.14
C GLU A 44 12.70 -13.59 3.40
N THR A 45 11.89 -14.32 4.16
CA THR A 45 10.85 -15.22 3.65
C THR A 45 9.48 -14.77 4.13
N ARG A 46 8.52 -14.65 3.22
CA ARG A 46 7.13 -14.31 3.55
C ARG A 46 6.34 -15.59 3.81
N ILE A 47 5.63 -15.63 4.92
CA ILE A 47 4.57 -16.61 5.19
C ILE A 47 3.22 -15.89 5.26
N LEU A 48 2.20 -16.44 4.58
CA LEU A 48 0.81 -15.99 4.60
C LEU A 48 -0.08 -17.13 5.07
N ILE A 49 -0.77 -16.94 6.19
CA ILE A 49 -1.64 -17.94 6.82
C ILE A 49 -3.09 -17.51 6.59
N ASP A 50 -3.87 -18.28 5.81
CA ASP A 50 -5.30 -18.02 5.65
C ASP A 50 -6.05 -18.43 6.91
N VAL A 51 -6.87 -17.52 7.43
CA VAL A 51 -7.76 -17.81 8.56
C VAL A 51 -9.18 -17.41 8.17
N PRO A 52 -10.10 -18.39 8.03
CA PRO A 52 -11.52 -18.11 7.81
C PRO A 52 -12.12 -17.27 8.95
N GLU A 53 -13.10 -16.42 8.63
CA GLU A 53 -13.69 -15.51 9.62
C GLU A 53 -14.24 -16.22 10.88
N PRO A 54 -14.96 -17.37 10.77
CA PRO A 54 -15.44 -18.09 11.96
C PRO A 54 -14.31 -18.60 12.87
N VAL A 55 -13.19 -19.02 12.27
CA VAL A 55 -11.99 -19.48 13.00
C VAL A 55 -11.32 -18.29 13.69
N TYR A 56 -11.25 -17.14 13.01
CA TYR A 56 -10.75 -15.91 13.61
C TYR A 56 -11.59 -15.47 14.80
N GLU A 57 -12.93 -15.44 14.68
CA GLU A 57 -13.84 -15.10 15.78
C GLU A 57 -13.68 -16.05 16.98
N ALA A 58 -13.51 -17.35 16.72
CA ALA A 58 -13.23 -18.34 17.77
C ALA A 58 -11.89 -18.08 18.46
N SER A 59 -10.85 -17.72 17.68
CA SER A 59 -9.51 -17.45 18.22
C SER A 59 -9.51 -16.29 19.24
N LEU A 60 -10.37 -15.28 19.06
CA LEU A 60 -10.47 -14.14 19.97
C LEU A 60 -10.87 -14.55 21.40
N ARG A 61 -11.52 -15.71 21.57
CA ARG A 61 -11.93 -16.25 22.88
C ARG A 61 -10.83 -17.05 23.59
N ILE A 62 -9.80 -17.50 22.87
CA ILE A 62 -8.79 -18.48 23.33
C ILE A 62 -7.38 -17.84 23.38
N GLY A 63 -7.28 -16.51 23.48
CA GLY A 63 -5.98 -15.81 23.53
C GLY A 63 -5.57 -15.13 22.22
N GLY A 64 -6.48 -15.10 21.23
CA GLY A 64 -6.32 -14.37 19.98
C GLY A 64 -5.61 -15.15 18.88
N ILE A 65 -5.34 -14.46 17.78
CA ILE A 65 -4.79 -15.06 16.56
C ILE A 65 -3.38 -15.64 16.73
N ARG A 66 -2.56 -15.06 17.61
CA ARG A 66 -1.20 -15.53 17.87
C ARG A 66 -1.22 -16.92 18.50
N GLU A 67 -2.10 -17.12 19.48
CA GLU A 67 -2.25 -18.41 20.13
C GLU A 67 -2.81 -19.46 19.18
N HIS A 68 -3.78 -19.07 18.34
CA HIS A 68 -4.29 -19.95 17.29
C HIS A 68 -3.17 -20.40 16.33
N ILE A 69 -2.30 -19.49 15.89
CA ILE A 69 -1.14 -19.83 15.04
C ILE A 69 -0.21 -20.80 15.77
N ARG A 70 0.10 -20.55 17.05
CA ARG A 70 1.01 -21.38 17.83
C ARG A 70 0.49 -22.81 18.03
N GLN A 71 -0.79 -22.95 18.35
CA GLN A 71 -1.39 -24.25 18.68
C GLN A 71 -1.83 -25.05 17.45
N ASN A 72 -2.35 -24.38 16.41
CA ASN A 72 -3.03 -25.07 15.29
C ASN A 72 -2.25 -24.98 13.98
N VAL A 73 -1.44 -23.93 13.79
CA VAL A 73 -0.75 -23.70 12.51
C VAL A 73 0.68 -24.22 12.54
N ILE A 74 1.50 -23.82 13.53
CA ILE A 74 2.91 -24.22 13.63
C ILE A 74 3.11 -25.75 13.59
N PRO A 75 2.28 -26.59 14.25
CA PRO A 75 2.45 -28.04 14.18
C PRO A 75 2.26 -28.64 12.78
N THR A 76 1.48 -27.98 11.92
CA THR A 76 1.23 -28.43 10.54
C THR A 76 2.34 -28.06 9.56
N LEU A 77 3.26 -27.17 9.96
CA LEU A 77 4.36 -26.73 9.12
C LEU A 77 5.52 -27.75 9.11
N PRO A 78 6.35 -27.79 8.06
CA PRO A 78 7.60 -28.56 8.07
C PRO A 78 8.52 -28.18 9.23
N CYS A 79 9.20 -29.15 9.83
CA CYS A 79 10.06 -28.94 11.00
C CYS A 79 11.15 -27.88 10.78
N SER A 80 11.69 -27.76 9.57
CA SER A 80 12.75 -26.80 9.24
C SER A 80 12.35 -25.34 9.44
N ILE A 81 11.06 -25.00 9.25
CA ILE A 81 10.59 -23.62 9.33
C ILE A 81 9.90 -23.28 10.65
N ARG A 82 9.51 -24.26 11.46
CA ARG A 82 8.76 -24.03 12.72
C ARG A 82 9.45 -23.03 13.65
N ALA A 83 10.75 -23.21 13.87
CA ALA A 83 11.54 -22.33 14.75
C ALA A 83 11.58 -20.89 14.23
N SER A 84 11.72 -20.70 12.92
CA SER A 84 11.72 -19.37 12.30
C SER A 84 10.36 -18.67 12.42
N VAL A 85 9.27 -19.41 12.29
CA VAL A 85 7.89 -18.90 12.45
C VAL A 85 7.62 -18.53 13.89
N GLU A 86 8.03 -19.35 14.85
CA GLU A 86 7.82 -19.07 16.27
C GLU A 86 8.58 -17.81 16.71
N LYS A 87 9.86 -17.71 16.31
CA LYS A 87 10.66 -16.49 16.54
C LYS A 87 10.03 -15.26 15.91
N ALA A 88 9.59 -15.35 14.65
CA ALA A 88 8.93 -14.25 13.96
C ALA A 88 7.59 -13.86 14.61
N LEU A 89 6.85 -14.83 15.15
CA LEU A 89 5.60 -14.57 15.86
C LEU A 89 5.84 -13.75 17.12
N ASP A 90 6.92 -14.02 17.85
CA ASP A 90 7.26 -13.30 19.08
C ASP A 90 7.86 -11.91 18.80
N GLU A 91 8.77 -11.80 17.84
CA GLU A 91 9.54 -10.57 17.56
C GLU A 91 8.82 -9.60 16.59
N SER A 92 8.06 -10.12 15.63
CA SER A 92 7.48 -9.32 14.54
C SER A 92 6.00 -8.99 14.75
N ARG A 93 5.58 -7.86 14.18
CA ARG A 93 4.16 -7.49 14.15
C ARG A 93 3.43 -8.29 13.07
N LEU A 94 2.41 -9.04 13.50
CA LEU A 94 1.53 -9.78 12.61
C LEU A 94 0.65 -8.80 11.81
N ARG A 95 0.68 -8.88 10.47
CA ARG A 95 -0.14 -8.02 9.60
C ARG A 95 -1.30 -8.83 9.04
N SER A 96 -2.51 -8.26 8.99
CA SER A 96 -3.66 -8.90 8.37
C SER A 96 -4.14 -8.18 7.12
N MET A 97 -4.66 -8.94 6.16
CA MET A 97 -5.31 -8.43 4.97
C MET A 97 -6.57 -9.26 4.67
N PRO A 98 -7.74 -8.64 4.42
CA PRO A 98 -8.95 -9.37 4.07
C PRO A 98 -8.88 -9.97 2.66
N ASN A 99 -9.25 -11.24 2.53
CA ASN A 99 -9.29 -11.95 1.27
C ASN A 99 -10.63 -11.66 0.58
N THR A 100 -10.57 -10.62 -0.24
CA THR A 100 -11.75 -9.96 -0.79
C THR A 100 -12.08 -10.47 -2.20
N TRP A 101 -13.34 -10.74 -2.44
CA TRP A 101 -13.89 -11.04 -3.75
C TRP A 101 -14.74 -9.87 -4.27
N LEU A 102 -14.47 -9.46 -5.50
CA LEU A 102 -15.22 -8.40 -6.18
C LEU A 102 -15.36 -8.78 -7.67
N PRO A 103 -16.56 -9.12 -8.15
CA PRO A 103 -16.75 -9.49 -9.54
C PRO A 103 -16.51 -8.27 -10.45
N PRO A 104 -16.00 -8.50 -11.68
CA PRO A 104 -15.71 -7.41 -12.60
C PRO A 104 -17.00 -6.69 -13.01
N SER A 105 -16.94 -5.37 -13.08
CA SER A 105 -18.01 -4.53 -13.64
C SER A 105 -17.62 -3.94 -14.99
N THR A 106 -18.61 -3.52 -15.77
CA THR A 106 -18.38 -2.77 -17.01
C THR A 106 -18.24 -1.29 -16.67
N ASN A 107 -17.23 -0.62 -17.22
CA ASN A 107 -17.10 0.82 -17.05
C ASN A 107 -18.22 1.56 -17.81
N ARG A 108 -18.95 2.44 -17.11
CA ARG A 108 -20.08 3.20 -17.67
C ARG A 108 -19.92 4.71 -17.52
N THR A 109 -18.94 5.16 -16.72
CA THR A 109 -18.75 6.57 -16.40
C THR A 109 -17.79 7.21 -17.39
N ALA A 110 -18.23 8.29 -18.03
CA ALA A 110 -17.39 9.12 -18.90
C ALA A 110 -16.27 9.80 -18.11
N GLY A 111 -15.11 10.03 -18.75
CA GLY A 111 -13.95 10.67 -18.10
C GLY A 111 -13.27 9.88 -16.97
N ALA A 112 -13.71 8.67 -16.63
CA ALA A 112 -13.11 7.86 -15.55
C ALA A 112 -12.99 6.38 -15.95
N ILE A 113 -11.87 5.74 -15.59
CA ILE A 113 -11.62 4.32 -15.82
C ILE A 113 -11.15 3.69 -14.52
N LEU A 114 -11.76 2.56 -14.14
CA LEU A 114 -11.41 1.79 -12.95
C LEU A 114 -10.63 0.53 -13.37
N LEU A 115 -9.50 0.25 -12.71
CA LEU A 115 -8.61 -0.89 -13.04
C LEU A 115 -8.08 -1.62 -11.82
N GLY A 116 -7.49 -2.79 -12.07
CA GLY A 116 -6.86 -3.62 -11.05
C GLY A 116 -7.82 -4.07 -9.96
N GLY A 117 -7.31 -4.14 -8.72
CA GLY A 117 -8.09 -4.55 -7.56
C GLY A 117 -9.34 -3.69 -7.32
N ALA A 118 -9.33 -2.41 -7.70
CA ALA A 118 -10.50 -1.55 -7.54
C ALA A 118 -11.68 -1.96 -8.45
N MET A 119 -11.40 -2.57 -9.61
CA MET A 119 -12.43 -3.04 -10.54
C MET A 119 -12.77 -4.53 -10.36
N ASN A 120 -11.78 -5.38 -10.02
CA ASN A 120 -11.97 -6.82 -9.90
C ASN A 120 -10.97 -7.41 -8.90
N MET A 121 -11.49 -8.06 -7.85
CA MET A 121 -10.71 -8.78 -6.83
C MET A 121 -11.06 -10.27 -6.84
N ARG A 122 -10.08 -11.09 -6.48
CA ARG A 122 -10.19 -12.56 -6.34
C ARG A 122 -9.44 -13.01 -5.11
N HIS A 123 -9.63 -14.26 -4.72
CA HIS A 123 -8.84 -14.84 -3.64
C HIS A 123 -7.33 -14.76 -3.98
N PRO A 124 -6.47 -14.24 -3.09
CA PRO A 124 -5.04 -14.06 -3.36
C PRO A 124 -4.21 -15.36 -3.38
N LEU A 125 -4.86 -16.52 -3.22
CA LEU A 125 -4.21 -17.84 -3.13
C LEU A 125 -3.29 -18.16 -4.31
N THR A 126 -3.69 -17.77 -5.52
CA THR A 126 -2.93 -18.06 -6.74
C THR A 126 -2.00 -16.91 -7.17
N GLY A 127 -1.92 -15.82 -6.40
CA GLY A 127 -1.06 -14.67 -6.74
C GLY A 127 -1.41 -13.91 -8.03
N GLY A 128 -2.49 -14.26 -8.73
CA GLY A 128 -2.77 -13.75 -10.09
C GLY A 128 -3.26 -12.29 -10.19
N GLY A 129 -3.39 -11.56 -9.08
CA GLY A 129 -3.92 -10.20 -9.06
C GLY A 129 -3.07 -9.20 -9.87
N MET A 130 -1.74 -9.25 -9.71
CA MET A 130 -0.81 -8.39 -10.45
C MET A 130 -0.79 -8.73 -11.94
N THR A 131 -0.79 -10.02 -12.27
CA THR A 131 -0.86 -10.51 -13.66
C THR A 131 -2.08 -9.97 -14.38
N VAL A 132 -3.24 -9.98 -13.71
CA VAL A 132 -4.48 -9.41 -14.27
C VAL A 132 -4.39 -7.90 -14.41
N GLY A 133 -3.85 -7.19 -13.41
CA GLY A 133 -3.65 -5.74 -13.48
C GLY A 133 -2.78 -5.32 -14.66
N LEU A 134 -1.65 -6.00 -14.87
CA LEU A 134 -0.73 -5.71 -15.95
C LEU A 134 -1.29 -6.10 -17.32
N ASN A 135 -1.99 -7.24 -17.42
CA ASN A 135 -2.70 -7.59 -18.65
C ASN A 135 -3.78 -6.55 -18.99
N ASP A 136 -4.55 -6.09 -18.00
CA ASP A 136 -5.55 -5.05 -18.20
C ASP A 136 -4.91 -3.76 -18.77
N VAL A 137 -3.70 -3.39 -18.33
CA VAL A 137 -2.93 -2.26 -18.89
C VAL A 137 -2.55 -2.50 -20.35
N VAL A 138 -2.04 -3.68 -20.70
CA VAL A 138 -1.65 -4.02 -22.09
C VAL A 138 -2.87 -3.99 -23.02
N VAL A 139 -4.00 -4.56 -22.59
CA VAL A 139 -5.25 -4.54 -23.37
C VAL A 139 -5.76 -3.11 -23.55
N LEU A 140 -5.67 -2.28 -22.51
CA LEU A 140 -6.07 -0.87 -22.61
C LEU A 140 -5.15 -0.06 -23.51
N GLN A 141 -3.83 -0.28 -23.45
CA GLN A 141 -2.88 0.39 -24.34
C GLN A 141 -3.26 0.14 -25.82
N ASP A 142 -3.62 -1.10 -26.17
CA ASP A 142 -4.08 -1.44 -27.51
C ASP A 142 -5.42 -0.75 -27.86
N LEU A 143 -6.36 -0.69 -26.92
CA LEU A 143 -7.71 -0.17 -27.19
C LEU A 143 -7.80 1.37 -27.19
N LEU A 144 -7.06 2.04 -26.30
CA LEU A 144 -7.04 3.49 -26.13
C LEU A 144 -5.83 4.15 -26.79
N GLY A 145 -5.02 3.39 -27.53
CA GLY A 145 -3.85 3.92 -28.21
C GLY A 145 -4.22 5.01 -29.24
N PRO A 146 -3.32 5.97 -29.53
CA PRO A 146 -3.59 7.11 -30.41
C PRO A 146 -4.06 6.72 -31.82
N ARG A 147 -3.72 5.51 -32.28
CA ARG A 147 -4.16 4.96 -33.57
C ARG A 147 -5.66 4.64 -33.61
N LYS A 148 -6.26 4.28 -32.47
CA LYS A 148 -7.69 3.92 -32.37
C LYS A 148 -8.52 5.06 -31.78
N ILE A 149 -7.97 5.77 -30.79
CA ILE A 149 -8.58 6.97 -30.21
C ILE A 149 -7.56 8.11 -30.29
N PRO A 150 -7.67 9.00 -31.29
CA PRO A 150 -6.77 10.16 -31.41
C PRO A 150 -6.97 11.19 -30.30
N ASP A 151 -8.20 11.35 -29.79
CA ASP A 151 -8.53 12.27 -28.70
C ASP A 151 -9.30 11.54 -27.59
N LEU A 152 -8.69 11.47 -26.40
CA LEU A 152 -9.28 10.85 -25.22
C LEU A 152 -10.43 11.68 -24.61
N LYS A 153 -10.68 12.90 -25.09
CA LYS A 153 -11.85 13.70 -24.72
C LYS A 153 -13.14 13.22 -25.39
N ASP A 154 -13.06 12.37 -26.43
CA ASP A 154 -14.25 11.73 -26.99
C ASP A 154 -14.71 10.59 -26.06
N ASP A 155 -15.50 10.97 -25.05
CA ASP A 155 -16.08 10.05 -24.08
C ASP A 155 -16.87 8.91 -24.74
N THR A 156 -17.55 9.18 -25.86
CA THR A 156 -18.32 8.19 -26.61
C THR A 156 -17.43 7.13 -27.24
N ALA A 157 -16.30 7.53 -27.84
CA ALA A 157 -15.32 6.61 -28.40
C ALA A 157 -14.63 5.80 -27.29
N VAL A 158 -14.24 6.44 -26.19
CA VAL A 158 -13.63 5.77 -25.03
C VAL A 158 -14.59 4.74 -24.43
N LEU A 159 -15.84 5.10 -24.17
CA LEU A 159 -16.84 4.17 -23.63
C LEU A 159 -17.12 2.99 -24.57
N ARG A 160 -17.04 3.20 -25.89
CA ARG A 160 -17.13 2.10 -26.87
C ARG A 160 -15.97 1.14 -26.74
N GLN A 161 -14.73 1.64 -26.63
CA GLN A 161 -13.56 0.79 -26.40
C GLN A 161 -13.60 0.08 -25.04
N MET A 162 -14.14 0.73 -24.00
CA MET A 162 -14.30 0.11 -22.67
C MET A 162 -15.29 -1.07 -22.67
N ARG A 163 -16.29 -1.08 -23.56
CA ARG A 163 -17.14 -2.27 -23.78
C ARG A 163 -16.33 -3.43 -24.38
N MET A 164 -15.43 -3.15 -25.32
CA MET A 164 -14.53 -4.16 -25.91
C MET A 164 -13.50 -4.66 -24.91
N PHE A 165 -12.96 -3.77 -24.07
CA PHE A 165 -12.06 -4.11 -22.96
C PHE A 165 -12.67 -5.17 -22.05
N HIS A 166 -13.94 -5.01 -21.67
CA HIS A 166 -14.65 -5.99 -20.83
C HIS A 166 -14.70 -7.40 -21.46
N TRP A 167 -14.79 -7.50 -22.78
CA TRP A 167 -14.77 -8.79 -23.48
C TRP A 167 -13.36 -9.35 -23.66
N LYS A 168 -12.41 -8.53 -24.13
CA LYS A 168 -11.01 -8.95 -24.35
C LYS A 168 -10.38 -9.49 -23.06
N ARG A 169 -10.64 -8.85 -21.92
CA ARG A 169 -10.05 -9.26 -20.64
C ARG A 169 -10.60 -10.58 -20.11
N LYS A 170 -11.82 -11.00 -20.49
CA LYS A 170 -12.44 -12.25 -19.98
C LYS A 170 -11.61 -13.48 -20.30
N HIS A 171 -10.94 -13.50 -21.45
CA HIS A 171 -10.17 -14.66 -21.90
C HIS A 171 -9.09 -15.08 -20.89
N LEU A 172 -8.39 -14.12 -20.28
CA LEU A 172 -7.37 -14.40 -19.28
C LEU A 172 -7.93 -14.32 -17.85
N ASN A 173 -8.83 -13.37 -17.60
CA ASN A 173 -9.28 -13.10 -16.24
C ASN A 173 -10.31 -14.11 -15.73
N ALA A 174 -11.15 -14.69 -16.59
CA ALA A 174 -12.16 -15.64 -16.13
C ALA A 174 -11.54 -16.95 -15.59
N PRO A 175 -10.60 -17.63 -16.30
CA PRO A 175 -9.94 -18.83 -15.78
C PRO A 175 -9.24 -18.59 -14.45
N LEU A 176 -8.43 -17.52 -14.35
CA LEU A 176 -7.73 -17.18 -13.09
C LEU A 176 -8.69 -16.85 -11.94
N ASN A 177 -9.87 -16.28 -12.22
CA ASN A 177 -10.87 -15.94 -11.20
C ASN A 177 -11.55 -17.20 -10.68
N ILE A 178 -11.98 -18.06 -11.62
CA ILE A 178 -12.65 -19.32 -11.34
C ILE A 178 -11.70 -20.25 -10.60
N LEU A 179 -10.46 -20.40 -11.08
CA LEU A 179 -9.45 -21.27 -10.47
C LEU A 179 -9.13 -20.85 -9.03
N ALA A 180 -8.85 -19.57 -8.81
CA ALA A 180 -8.54 -19.06 -7.46
C ALA A 180 -9.68 -19.32 -6.47
N GLN A 181 -10.93 -19.13 -6.93
CA GLN A 181 -12.10 -19.35 -6.08
C GLN A 181 -12.40 -20.83 -5.85
N ALA A 182 -12.26 -21.66 -6.89
CA ALA A 182 -12.49 -23.10 -6.82
C ALA A 182 -11.46 -23.80 -5.93
N LEU A 183 -10.16 -23.49 -6.12
CA LEU A 183 -9.09 -24.02 -5.27
C LEU A 183 -9.26 -23.60 -3.81
N TYR A 184 -9.62 -22.33 -3.58
CA TYR A 184 -9.87 -21.86 -2.23
C TYR A 184 -11.02 -22.62 -1.55
N LEU A 185 -12.16 -22.77 -2.24
CA LEU A 185 -13.29 -23.53 -1.73
C LEU A 185 -12.92 -24.99 -1.48
N LEU A 186 -12.12 -25.59 -2.37
CA LEU A 186 -11.65 -26.97 -2.24
C LEU A 186 -10.75 -27.15 -1.01
N PHE A 187 -9.87 -26.20 -0.72
CA PHE A 187 -8.91 -26.32 0.38
C PHE A 187 -9.52 -26.07 1.75
N VAL A 188 -10.47 -25.12 1.84
CA VAL A 188 -11.08 -24.70 3.11
C VAL A 188 -12.32 -25.50 3.50
N ALA A 189 -12.91 -26.28 2.58
CA ALA A 189 -14.17 -26.94 2.84
C ALA A 189 -14.11 -28.06 3.91
N ASP A 190 -15.06 -28.00 4.83
CA ASP A 190 -15.36 -29.04 5.83
C ASP A 190 -16.43 -30.04 5.36
N ASP A 191 -16.92 -29.88 4.13
CA ASP A 191 -17.91 -30.80 3.55
C ASP A 191 -17.26 -32.13 3.14
N PRO A 192 -17.83 -33.29 3.49
CA PRO A 192 -17.25 -34.60 3.15
C PRO A 192 -17.00 -34.81 1.66
N GLN A 193 -17.86 -34.29 0.77
CA GLN A 193 -17.69 -34.43 -0.68
C GLN A 193 -16.52 -33.56 -1.18
N LEU A 194 -16.39 -32.35 -0.65
CA LEU A 194 -15.27 -31.46 -0.99
C LEU A 194 -13.93 -31.98 -0.43
N GLN A 195 -13.94 -32.67 0.71
CA GLN A 195 -12.74 -33.36 1.23
C GLN A 195 -12.29 -34.50 0.30
N VAL A 196 -13.22 -35.29 -0.23
CA VAL A 196 -12.92 -36.32 -1.24
C VAL A 196 -12.34 -35.68 -2.51
N LEU A 197 -12.93 -34.58 -2.98
CA LEU A 197 -12.39 -33.83 -4.13
C LEU A 197 -11.01 -33.25 -3.85
N ARG A 198 -10.74 -32.77 -2.63
CA ARG A 198 -9.43 -32.25 -2.23
C ARG A 198 -8.38 -33.36 -2.25
N GLN A 199 -8.71 -34.53 -1.71
CA GLN A 199 -7.82 -35.69 -1.77
C GLN A 199 -7.60 -36.15 -3.23
N GLY A 200 -8.67 -36.21 -4.02
CA GLY A 200 -8.59 -36.54 -5.44
C GLY A 200 -7.71 -35.56 -6.22
N PHE A 201 -7.81 -34.26 -5.94
CA PHE A 201 -6.93 -33.24 -6.51
C PHE A 201 -5.47 -33.46 -6.11
N ILE A 202 -5.20 -33.76 -4.84
CA ILE A 202 -3.84 -34.04 -4.37
C ILE A 202 -3.26 -35.28 -5.06
N GLU A 203 -4.02 -36.37 -5.14
CA GLU A 203 -3.59 -37.60 -5.84
C GLU A 203 -3.46 -37.40 -7.35
N TYR A 204 -4.25 -36.49 -7.93
CA TYR A 204 -4.11 -36.08 -9.33
C TYR A 204 -2.77 -35.35 -9.55
N ILE A 205 -2.44 -34.36 -8.72
CA ILE A 205 -1.15 -33.65 -8.80
C ILE A 205 0.03 -34.61 -8.56
N LYS A 206 -0.07 -35.56 -7.63
CA LYS A 206 0.99 -36.55 -7.34
C LYS A 206 1.32 -37.45 -8.53
N GLN A 207 0.43 -37.62 -9.50
CA GLN A 207 0.68 -38.45 -10.69
C GLN A 207 1.70 -37.82 -11.66
N GLY A 208 2.09 -36.56 -11.47
CA GLY A 208 3.14 -35.91 -12.25
C GLY A 208 2.77 -35.64 -13.72
N ASN A 209 3.76 -35.21 -14.50
CA ASN A 209 3.64 -34.89 -15.94
C ASN A 209 2.53 -33.85 -16.19
N ASN A 210 1.70 -34.09 -17.22
CA ASN A 210 0.56 -33.24 -17.61
C ASN A 210 -0.39 -32.93 -16.44
N HIS A 211 -0.51 -33.82 -15.45
CA HIS A 211 -1.39 -33.61 -14.29
C HIS A 211 -0.87 -32.51 -13.34
N VAL A 212 0.40 -32.14 -13.44
CA VAL A 212 0.99 -30.98 -12.74
C VAL A 212 1.13 -29.80 -13.69
N GLU A 213 1.58 -30.05 -14.91
CA GLU A 213 1.90 -29.01 -15.88
C GLU A 213 0.68 -28.22 -16.34
N GLU A 214 -0.44 -28.87 -16.66
CA GLU A 214 -1.64 -28.18 -17.15
C GLU A 214 -2.29 -27.29 -16.06
N PRO A 215 -2.50 -27.77 -14.81
CA PRO A 215 -2.99 -26.91 -13.73
C PRO A 215 -2.01 -25.78 -13.38
N SER A 216 -0.71 -26.06 -13.42
CA SER A 216 0.33 -25.05 -13.16
C SER A 216 0.36 -23.99 -14.26
N GLY A 217 0.18 -24.38 -15.52
CA GLY A 217 -0.01 -23.49 -16.66
C GLY A 217 -1.21 -22.56 -16.52
N LEU A 218 -2.31 -23.07 -15.94
CA LEU A 218 -3.48 -22.27 -15.61
C LEU A 218 -3.23 -21.26 -14.47
N MET A 219 -2.29 -21.57 -13.57
CA MET A 219 -1.80 -20.67 -12.51
C MET A 219 -0.69 -19.71 -13.00
N GLY A 220 -0.20 -19.87 -14.23
CA GLY A 220 0.81 -19.01 -14.86
C GLY A 220 2.24 -19.55 -14.88
N VAL A 221 2.45 -20.83 -14.57
CA VAL A 221 3.76 -21.52 -14.56
C VAL A 221 4.08 -22.07 -15.97
N SER A 222 5.33 -21.94 -16.43
CA SER A 222 5.84 -22.60 -17.66
C SER A 222 6.54 -23.91 -17.33
N GLU A 223 6.56 -24.85 -18.29
CA GLU A 223 7.05 -26.26 -18.28
C GLU A 223 8.45 -26.57 -17.74
N SER A 224 9.21 -25.61 -17.19
CA SER A 224 10.55 -25.91 -16.70
C SER A 224 10.50 -26.33 -15.23
N CYS A 225 10.89 -27.59 -14.97
CA CYS A 225 11.13 -28.23 -13.66
C CYS A 225 9.97 -29.09 -13.12
N SER A 226 9.67 -30.21 -13.81
CA SER A 226 8.99 -31.38 -13.21
C SER A 226 9.94 -32.58 -13.02
N GLU A 227 11.25 -32.39 -13.11
CA GLU A 227 12.23 -33.37 -12.65
C GLU A 227 13.02 -32.75 -11.52
N THR A 228 12.74 -33.16 -10.28
CA THR A 228 13.65 -33.32 -9.12
C THR A 228 12.88 -33.08 -7.81
N LEU A 229 12.97 -34.07 -6.89
CA LEU A 229 12.45 -34.15 -5.51
C LEU A 229 11.11 -34.87 -5.28
N MET A 230 11.05 -36.12 -5.72
CA MET A 230 10.28 -37.20 -5.06
C MET A 230 11.26 -38.23 -4.47
N GLN A 231 12.08 -37.84 -3.49
CA GLN A 231 12.85 -38.79 -2.69
C GLN A 231 13.12 -38.27 -1.28
N ASP A 232 13.08 -39.22 -0.35
CA ASP A 232 13.42 -39.18 1.08
C ASP A 232 12.42 -38.64 2.10
N THR A 233 11.37 -39.45 2.33
CA THR A 233 10.96 -39.80 3.69
C THR A 233 10.67 -41.30 3.79
N ASN A 234 11.67 -42.13 3.50
CA ASN A 234 11.66 -43.54 3.88
C ASN A 234 13.10 -43.90 4.28
N ASP A 235 13.47 -43.56 5.52
CA ASP A 235 14.22 -44.48 6.38
C ASP A 235 14.30 -43.91 7.82
N ASN A 236 13.96 -44.80 8.77
CA ASN A 236 14.20 -44.73 10.22
C ASN A 236 13.29 -43.85 11.09
N ASN A 237 12.05 -44.31 11.30
CA ASN A 237 11.62 -44.84 12.61
C ASN A 237 10.17 -45.33 12.57
N ALA A 238 9.98 -46.58 13.00
CA ALA A 238 8.69 -47.19 13.19
C ALA A 238 7.91 -46.53 14.34
N GLY A 239 6.62 -46.28 14.13
CA GLY A 239 5.62 -46.11 15.19
C GLY A 239 5.09 -44.69 15.41
N SER A 240 4.15 -44.25 14.57
CA SER A 240 2.89 -43.61 15.01
C SER A 240 2.03 -43.31 13.78
N SER A 241 0.73 -43.54 13.90
CA SER A 241 -0.31 -43.15 12.95
C SER A 241 -0.23 -41.64 12.67
N GLY A 242 0.26 -41.26 11.48
CA GLY A 242 0.46 -39.87 11.09
C GLY A 242 -0.53 -39.44 10.01
N ASP A 243 -1.34 -38.43 10.35
CA ASP A 243 -2.27 -37.75 9.45
C ASP A 243 -1.56 -37.14 8.24
N GLY A 244 -2.17 -37.30 7.06
CA GLY A 244 -1.60 -36.94 5.76
C GLY A 244 -1.40 -35.45 5.57
N LEU A 245 -0.16 -34.98 5.75
CA LEU A 245 0.30 -33.66 5.31
C LEU A 245 0.94 -33.81 3.93
N VAL A 246 0.35 -33.21 2.89
CA VAL A 246 0.94 -33.19 1.54
C VAL A 246 1.50 -31.80 1.25
N ALA A 247 2.82 -31.68 1.30
CA ALA A 247 3.54 -30.49 0.86
C ALA A 247 3.68 -30.53 -0.67
N ALA A 248 2.90 -29.71 -1.38
CA ALA A 248 3.06 -29.53 -2.82
C ALA A 248 4.09 -28.41 -3.07
N LYS A 249 5.25 -28.76 -3.62
CA LYS A 249 6.25 -27.80 -4.13
C LYS A 249 5.77 -27.32 -5.50
N LEU A 250 5.41 -26.04 -5.60
CA LEU A 250 5.01 -25.42 -6.85
C LEU A 250 6.02 -24.32 -7.20
N SER A 251 6.71 -24.51 -8.32
CA SER A 251 7.69 -23.59 -8.87
C SER A 251 6.98 -22.36 -9.44
N PHE A 252 7.33 -21.15 -8.99
CA PHE A 252 6.77 -19.89 -9.52
C PHE A 252 7.92 -18.92 -9.81
N LEU A 253 8.15 -18.62 -11.10
CA LEU A 253 9.07 -17.56 -11.56
C LEU A 253 8.28 -16.43 -12.25
N PRO A 254 8.71 -15.15 -12.10
CA PRO A 254 7.91 -13.98 -12.50
C PRO A 254 7.74 -13.83 -14.03
N PRO A 255 6.56 -13.36 -14.51
CA PRO A 255 6.31 -13.10 -15.93
C PRO A 255 6.85 -11.72 -16.34
N ILE A 256 7.04 -11.41 -17.63
CA ILE A 256 6.19 -10.53 -18.49
C ILE A 256 7.06 -10.23 -19.73
N LEU A 257 6.72 -10.55 -20.98
CA LEU A 257 5.66 -10.00 -21.86
C LEU A 257 5.40 -10.95 -23.05
N HIS A 258 4.19 -10.89 -23.62
CA HIS A 258 3.71 -11.55 -24.87
C HIS A 258 2.99 -12.92 -24.75
N ALA A 259 1.86 -12.93 -24.04
CA ALA A 259 0.93 -14.06 -23.94
C ALA A 259 -0.03 -14.21 -25.14
N ALA A 260 0.44 -14.04 -26.38
CA ALA A 260 -0.37 -14.30 -27.57
C ALA A 260 0.30 -15.18 -28.63
N ASN A 261 1.64 -15.28 -28.62
CA ASN A 261 2.42 -16.22 -29.43
C ASN A 261 3.36 -17.03 -28.52
N LYS A 262 2.82 -17.76 -27.53
CA LYS A 262 3.67 -18.59 -26.67
C LYS A 262 3.98 -19.90 -27.42
N PRO A 263 5.22 -20.18 -27.85
CA PRO A 263 5.58 -21.53 -28.27
C PRO A 263 5.49 -22.41 -27.04
N GLN A 264 4.76 -23.52 -27.16
CA GLN A 264 4.54 -24.51 -26.11
C GLN A 264 5.81 -25.34 -25.81
N ASN A 265 7.00 -24.73 -25.89
CA ASN A 265 8.28 -25.35 -25.59
C ASN A 265 9.30 -24.22 -25.34
N VAL A 266 9.78 -24.06 -24.12
CA VAL A 266 10.91 -23.19 -23.78
C VAL A 266 11.91 -24.02 -22.99
N ASP A 267 12.82 -24.68 -23.69
CA ASP A 267 13.86 -25.54 -23.10
C ASP A 267 15.15 -24.79 -22.74
N GLU A 268 15.38 -23.55 -23.20
CA GLU A 268 16.66 -22.86 -22.96
C GLU A 268 16.52 -21.45 -22.35
N PRO A 269 17.29 -21.14 -21.27
CA PRO A 269 17.34 -19.81 -20.69
C PRO A 269 17.99 -18.82 -21.65
N THR A 270 17.28 -17.74 -21.97
CA THR A 270 17.88 -16.61 -22.69
C THR A 270 18.67 -15.76 -21.70
N VAL A 271 19.99 -15.94 -21.68
CA VAL A 271 20.90 -15.07 -20.93
C VAL A 271 20.98 -13.73 -21.65
N ILE A 272 20.29 -12.72 -21.11
CA ILE A 272 20.43 -11.34 -21.58
C ILE A 272 21.79 -10.83 -21.09
N LYS A 273 22.80 -10.94 -21.96
CA LYS A 273 24.10 -10.31 -21.75
C LYS A 273 23.92 -8.81 -21.93
N VAL A 274 23.64 -8.12 -20.85
CA VAL A 274 23.79 -6.66 -20.78
C VAL A 274 25.28 -6.33 -20.91
N SER A 275 25.60 -5.40 -21.81
CA SER A 275 26.99 -4.94 -22.01
C SER A 275 27.52 -4.15 -20.82
N TRP A 276 26.63 -3.71 -19.92
CA TRP A 276 26.92 -2.86 -18.79
C TRP A 276 26.64 -3.62 -17.51
N SER A 277 27.59 -3.63 -16.59
CA SER A 277 27.38 -4.11 -15.24
C SER A 277 26.68 -3.04 -14.39
N LEU A 278 26.06 -3.46 -13.29
CA LEU A 278 25.52 -2.51 -12.30
C LEU A 278 26.61 -1.58 -11.77
N ALA A 279 27.87 -2.05 -11.70
CA ALA A 279 29.01 -1.24 -11.31
C ALA A 279 29.33 -0.15 -12.35
N ASP A 280 29.22 -0.45 -13.65
CA ASP A 280 29.42 0.53 -14.72
C ASP A 280 28.35 1.64 -14.67
N LEU A 281 27.09 1.26 -14.41
CA LEU A 281 25.98 2.21 -14.19
C LEU A 281 26.23 3.14 -12.99
N LEU A 282 26.77 2.60 -11.88
CA LEU A 282 27.09 3.39 -10.69
C LEU A 282 28.28 4.31 -10.91
N LEU A 283 29.30 3.88 -11.68
CA LEU A 283 30.45 4.70 -12.03
C LEU A 283 30.08 5.84 -12.99
N GLU A 284 29.22 5.56 -13.97
CA GLU A 284 28.73 6.57 -14.93
C GLU A 284 27.79 7.59 -14.29
N ALA A 285 26.99 7.18 -13.31
CA ALA A 285 26.15 8.07 -12.51
C ALA A 285 26.94 9.04 -11.59
N GLY A 286 28.26 8.81 -11.40
CA GLY A 286 29.16 9.75 -10.73
C GLY A 286 28.78 10.05 -9.28
N GLU A 287 28.88 11.32 -8.86
CA GLU A 287 28.53 11.74 -7.49
C GLU A 287 27.05 11.49 -7.15
N MET A 288 26.13 11.43 -8.13
CA MET A 288 24.71 11.14 -7.87
C MET A 288 24.48 9.71 -7.35
N ALA A 289 25.35 8.75 -7.69
CA ALA A 289 25.23 7.38 -7.20
C ALA A 289 25.74 7.19 -5.76
N LYS A 290 26.44 8.19 -5.20
CA LYS A 290 26.87 8.19 -3.79
C LYS A 290 25.75 8.61 -2.84
N ASP A 291 24.75 9.32 -3.34
CA ASP A 291 23.55 9.59 -2.57
C ASP A 291 22.86 8.24 -2.31
N PRO A 292 22.56 7.87 -1.05
CA PRO A 292 21.87 6.62 -0.76
C PRO A 292 20.54 6.61 -1.52
N TYR A 293 20.21 5.49 -2.17
CA TYR A 293 18.93 5.30 -2.86
C TYR A 293 17.77 5.72 -1.95
N VAL A 294 17.20 6.90 -2.21
CA VAL A 294 16.11 7.45 -1.40
C VAL A 294 14.77 6.85 -1.82
N ASP A 295 14.65 6.55 -3.11
CA ASP A 295 13.43 6.09 -3.76
C ASP A 295 13.64 4.68 -4.36
N THR A 296 12.80 3.73 -3.93
CA THR A 296 12.64 2.39 -4.49
C THR A 296 11.83 2.44 -5.79
N PRO A 297 11.87 1.38 -6.62
CA PRO A 297 10.97 1.27 -7.77
C PRO A 297 9.51 1.51 -7.36
N MET A 298 9.01 0.94 -6.25
CA MET A 298 7.62 1.17 -5.80
C MET A 298 7.30 2.61 -5.37
N ASP A 299 8.30 3.45 -5.13
CA ASP A 299 8.12 4.88 -4.88
C ASP A 299 7.69 5.63 -6.15
N PHE A 300 7.56 4.97 -7.32
CA PHE A 300 6.82 5.55 -8.45
C PHE A 300 5.31 5.68 -8.19
N VAL A 301 4.75 4.91 -7.25
CA VAL A 301 3.35 5.02 -6.82
C VAL A 301 3.18 6.21 -5.88
N GLU A 302 4.22 6.51 -5.10
CA GLU A 302 4.36 7.69 -4.23
C GLU A 302 5.33 8.72 -4.84
N LYS A 303 5.41 8.90 -6.18
CA LYS A 303 6.31 9.93 -6.70
C LYS A 303 5.95 11.23 -6.02
N PRO A 304 6.87 11.88 -5.29
CA PRO A 304 6.67 13.28 -5.01
C PRO A 304 6.59 13.92 -6.40
N ALA A 305 5.48 14.56 -6.73
CA ALA A 305 5.31 15.34 -7.96
C ALA A 305 6.23 16.59 -7.97
N TRP A 306 7.40 16.49 -7.33
CA TRP A 306 8.11 17.59 -6.69
C TRP A 306 9.60 17.49 -6.95
N GLU A 307 10.02 18.05 -8.07
CA GLU A 307 11.43 18.40 -8.25
C GLU A 307 11.75 19.57 -7.29
N GLY A 308 12.42 19.30 -6.16
CA GLY A 308 13.13 20.31 -5.38
C GLY A 308 12.85 20.38 -3.87
N TRP A 309 11.71 19.89 -3.37
CA TRP A 309 11.40 19.93 -1.94
C TRP A 309 11.99 18.72 -1.20
N LYS A 310 12.79 18.98 -0.16
CA LYS A 310 13.39 17.95 0.69
C LYS A 310 12.86 18.07 2.11
N ARG A 311 12.56 16.95 2.76
CA ARG A 311 12.28 16.92 4.21
C ARG A 311 13.56 17.26 4.96
N ARG A 312 13.48 18.09 6.01
CA ARG A 312 14.64 18.44 6.83
C ARG A 312 15.29 17.17 7.38
N SER A 313 16.61 17.06 7.25
CA SER A 313 17.38 15.88 7.64
C SER A 313 17.22 15.50 9.11
N SER A 314 17.09 16.49 10.01
CA SER A 314 16.83 16.23 11.43
C SER A 314 15.49 15.54 11.70
N LEU A 315 14.50 15.69 10.82
CA LEU A 315 13.17 15.09 10.95
C LEU A 315 13.06 13.71 10.29
N LEU A 316 14.12 13.23 9.62
CA LEU A 316 14.18 11.86 9.09
C LEU A 316 14.35 10.82 10.21
N HIS A 317 14.96 11.23 11.33
CA HIS A 317 15.13 10.38 12.51
C HIS A 317 13.83 10.13 13.27
N TYR A 318 12.84 11.01 13.08
CA TYR A 318 11.55 10.89 13.72
C TYR A 318 10.60 10.05 12.88
N GLY A 319 10.08 8.98 13.48
CA GLY A 319 9.03 8.19 12.88
C GLY A 319 9.51 7.09 11.92
N GLY A 320 10.68 6.50 12.17
CA GLY A 320 11.10 5.26 11.51
C GLY A 320 11.35 5.37 10.01
N LEU A 321 11.73 6.56 9.54
CA LEU A 321 12.08 6.83 8.15
C LEU A 321 13.58 6.62 7.86
N GLU A 322 14.37 6.28 8.88
CA GLU A 322 15.82 6.05 8.79
C GLU A 322 16.19 4.76 8.04
N ARG A 323 15.32 3.74 8.10
CA ARG A 323 15.55 2.43 7.47
C ARG A 323 14.60 2.25 6.29
N ARG A 324 15.17 1.79 5.18
CA ARG A 324 14.43 1.31 4.01
C ARG A 324 14.45 -0.22 3.99
N PRO A 325 13.36 -0.89 3.56
CA PRO A 325 12.07 -0.32 3.13
C PRO A 325 11.28 0.29 4.29
N LEU A 326 10.40 1.26 3.99
CA LEU A 326 9.62 1.94 5.04
C LEU A 326 8.73 0.94 5.78
N VAL A 327 8.89 0.88 7.10
CA VAL A 327 8.13 -0.07 7.94
C VAL A 327 6.69 0.42 8.20
N ARG A 328 6.46 1.73 8.03
CA ARG A 328 5.16 2.40 8.15
C ARG A 328 5.01 3.53 7.13
N ILE A 329 3.76 3.85 6.80
CA ILE A 329 3.42 5.11 6.13
C ILE A 329 3.41 6.22 7.21
N PRO A 330 4.21 7.28 7.07
CA PRO A 330 4.23 8.37 8.05
C PRO A 330 2.92 9.16 8.06
N ASN A 331 2.20 9.15 9.20
CA ASN A 331 0.99 9.99 9.40
C ASN A 331 1.30 11.49 9.58
N ASP A 332 2.57 11.83 9.76
CA ASP A 332 3.13 13.17 9.83
C ASP A 332 3.57 13.71 8.46
N TYR A 333 3.35 12.92 7.40
CA TYR A 333 3.66 13.28 6.04
C TYR A 333 2.46 13.94 5.37
N SER A 334 2.30 15.24 5.62
CA SER A 334 1.51 16.08 4.73
C SER A 334 2.46 16.57 3.64
N PRO A 335 2.40 16.00 2.42
CA PRO A 335 3.22 16.52 1.34
C PRO A 335 2.81 17.98 1.10
N PRO A 336 3.72 18.82 0.57
CA PRO A 336 3.31 20.10 0.00
C PRO A 336 2.21 19.89 -1.08
N PRO A 337 1.60 20.93 -1.65
CA PRO A 337 0.50 20.83 -2.63
C PRO A 337 0.91 20.82 -4.14
N PRO A 338 0.79 19.69 -4.90
CA PRO A 338 1.59 19.35 -6.11
C PRO A 338 1.43 20.27 -7.29
N THR A 339 0.30 20.96 -7.35
CA THR A 339 0.04 21.91 -8.39
C THR A 339 -0.21 23.29 -7.79
N ARG A 340 -0.05 24.32 -8.62
CA ARG A 340 -0.47 25.69 -8.28
C ARG A 340 -1.92 25.73 -7.80
N LYS A 341 -2.80 24.90 -8.37
CA LYS A 341 -4.22 24.85 -7.98
C LYS A 341 -4.38 24.32 -6.56
N ASP A 342 -3.63 23.28 -6.21
CA ASP A 342 -3.63 22.72 -4.86
C ASP A 342 -3.02 23.71 -3.87
N ALA A 343 -1.95 24.40 -4.25
CA ALA A 343 -1.31 25.41 -3.39
C ALA A 343 -2.24 26.60 -3.13
N LEU A 344 -2.94 27.06 -4.17
CA LEU A 344 -3.98 28.09 -4.06
C LEU A 344 -5.14 27.62 -3.18
N PHE A 345 -5.58 26.37 -3.33
CA PHE A 345 -6.66 25.80 -2.53
C PHE A 345 -6.30 25.72 -1.04
N VAL A 346 -5.13 25.18 -0.71
CA VAL A 346 -4.62 25.10 0.67
C VAL A 346 -4.45 26.50 1.26
N TRP A 347 -3.93 27.45 0.48
CA TRP A 347 -3.79 28.84 0.91
C TRP A 347 -5.13 29.48 1.25
N VAL A 348 -6.14 29.35 0.38
CA VAL A 348 -7.49 29.88 0.59
C VAL A 348 -8.10 29.31 1.87
N ILE A 349 -8.03 27.99 2.08
CA ILE A 349 -8.53 27.34 3.30
C ILE A 349 -7.80 27.86 4.54
N SER A 350 -6.47 28.00 4.46
CA SER A 350 -5.66 28.47 5.59
C SER A 350 -5.98 29.92 5.96
N ALA A 351 -6.21 30.77 4.96
CA ALA A 351 -6.63 32.16 5.15
C ALA A 351 -8.05 32.25 5.75
N ILE A 352 -8.98 31.41 5.27
CA ILE A 352 -10.34 31.31 5.84
C ILE A 352 -10.25 30.88 7.32
N HIS A 353 -9.49 29.83 7.62
CA HIS A 353 -9.29 29.35 8.99
C HIS A 353 -8.74 30.46 9.90
N ALA A 354 -7.72 31.19 9.45
CA ALA A 354 -7.20 32.34 10.21
C ALA A 354 -8.27 33.44 10.39
N GLY A 355 -9.11 33.67 9.37
CA GLY A 355 -10.21 34.62 9.41
C GLY A 355 -11.31 34.30 10.42
N ILE A 356 -11.51 33.03 10.78
CA ILE A 356 -12.51 32.61 11.79
C ILE A 356 -12.25 33.31 13.14
N HIS A 357 -10.99 33.53 13.51
CA HIS A 357 -10.66 34.21 14.77
C HIS A 357 -11.14 35.67 14.82
N LEU A 358 -11.32 36.32 13.67
CA LEU A 358 -11.91 37.66 13.60
C LEU A 358 -13.42 37.67 13.87
N ILE A 359 -14.12 36.53 13.81
CA ILE A 359 -15.53 36.46 14.22
C ILE A 359 -15.65 36.85 15.71
N GLY A 360 -14.65 36.49 16.51
CA GLY A 360 -14.56 36.85 17.93
C GLY A 360 -14.15 38.31 18.20
N TRP A 361 -14.19 39.21 17.22
CA TRP A 361 -13.71 40.60 17.37
C TRP A 361 -14.38 41.38 18.52
N ASN A 362 -15.64 41.04 18.80
CA ASN A 362 -16.49 41.67 19.81
C ASN A 362 -16.82 40.72 20.97
N PHE A 363 -16.03 39.67 21.18
CA PHE A 363 -16.24 38.80 22.33
C PHE A 363 -16.00 39.55 23.66
N PRO A 364 -16.82 39.26 24.69
CA PRO A 364 -16.66 39.87 25.99
C PRO A 364 -15.45 39.23 26.70
N PHE A 365 -14.33 39.94 26.72
CA PHE A 365 -13.17 39.59 27.55
C PHE A 365 -13.20 40.36 28.87
N SER A 366 -12.53 39.84 29.91
CA SER A 366 -12.58 40.42 31.26
C SER A 366 -11.87 41.76 31.35
N THR A 367 -10.84 41.98 30.52
CA THR A 367 -10.03 43.21 30.53
C THR A 367 -9.83 43.79 29.13
N TYR A 368 -9.62 45.11 29.05
CA TYR A 368 -9.29 45.78 27.78
C TYR A 368 -7.98 45.27 27.16
N THR A 369 -7.02 44.85 28.00
CA THR A 369 -5.75 44.24 27.56
C THR A 369 -5.96 42.92 26.85
N GLU A 370 -6.81 42.03 27.37
CA GLU A 370 -7.15 40.75 26.74
C GLU A 370 -7.87 40.98 25.39
N VAL A 371 -8.79 41.95 25.31
CA VAL A 371 -9.42 42.36 24.04
C VAL A 371 -8.37 42.79 23.02
N LEU A 372 -7.41 43.62 23.43
CA LEU A 372 -6.38 44.13 22.54
C LEU A 372 -5.43 43.01 22.07
N ILE A 373 -5.03 42.11 22.97
CA ILE A 373 -4.21 40.93 22.65
C ILE A 373 -4.94 40.04 21.64
N TRP A 374 -6.22 39.75 21.86
CA TRP A 374 -7.03 38.95 20.93
C TRP A 374 -7.10 39.58 19.53
N ARG A 375 -7.42 40.89 19.46
CA ARG A 375 -7.57 41.62 18.19
C ARG A 375 -6.27 41.70 17.41
N ILE A 376 -5.18 42.07 18.09
CA ILE A 376 -3.86 42.16 17.46
C ILE A 376 -3.43 40.77 16.99
N SER A 377 -3.54 39.75 17.84
CA SER A 377 -3.12 38.39 17.49
C SER A 377 -3.93 37.80 16.34
N SER A 378 -5.25 38.03 16.32
CA SER A 378 -6.14 37.56 15.24
C SER A 378 -5.84 38.25 13.91
N LEU A 379 -5.58 39.57 13.94
CA LEU A 379 -5.19 40.33 12.74
C LEU A 379 -3.81 39.88 12.23
N VAL A 380 -2.83 39.72 13.13
CA VAL A 380 -1.49 39.24 12.80
C VAL A 380 -1.55 37.84 12.19
N LEU A 381 -2.36 36.95 12.75
CA LEU A 381 -2.55 35.59 12.23
C LEU A 381 -3.10 35.61 10.79
N LEU A 382 -4.12 36.43 10.53
CA LEU A 382 -4.69 36.57 9.19
C LEU A 382 -3.67 37.14 8.19
N VAL A 383 -2.96 38.20 8.55
CA VAL A 383 -1.94 38.82 7.68
C VAL A 383 -0.80 37.85 7.40
N ALA A 384 -0.32 37.14 8.42
CA ALA A 384 0.72 36.13 8.28
C ALA A 384 0.29 34.99 7.35
N MET A 385 -0.96 34.52 7.42
CA MET A 385 -1.47 33.47 6.52
C MET A 385 -1.78 33.99 5.11
N ALA A 386 -2.25 35.23 4.97
CA ALA A 386 -2.52 35.86 3.68
C ALA A 386 -1.22 36.07 2.88
N ILE A 387 -0.17 36.59 3.53
CA ILE A 387 1.13 36.84 2.89
C ILE A 387 1.97 35.56 2.83
N GLY A 388 2.13 34.86 3.95
CA GLY A 388 2.95 33.65 4.05
C GLY A 388 2.42 32.50 3.19
N GLY A 389 1.10 32.38 3.06
CA GLY A 389 0.48 31.36 2.21
C GLY A 389 0.59 31.61 0.70
N LEU A 390 0.99 32.82 0.28
CA LEU A 390 1.37 33.08 -1.13
C LEU A 390 2.73 32.46 -1.48
N VAL A 391 3.61 32.28 -0.50
CA VAL A 391 4.99 31.81 -0.73
C VAL A 391 5.02 30.42 -1.40
N PRO A 392 4.27 29.40 -0.93
CA PRO A 392 4.18 28.11 -1.61
C PRO A 392 3.58 28.20 -3.02
N VAL A 393 2.69 29.17 -3.27
CA VAL A 393 2.11 29.38 -4.61
C VAL A 393 3.15 29.98 -5.55
N LEU A 394 3.92 30.97 -5.08
CA LEU A 394 4.98 31.62 -5.85
C LEU A 394 6.14 30.67 -6.12
N SER A 395 6.48 29.77 -5.20
CA SER A 395 7.57 28.79 -5.38
C SER A 395 7.30 27.76 -6.48
N THR A 396 6.08 27.66 -6.98
CA THR A 396 5.78 26.87 -8.19
C THR A 396 6.28 27.55 -9.48
N ARG A 397 6.73 28.81 -9.42
CA ARG A 397 7.22 29.57 -10.58
C ARG A 397 8.72 29.43 -10.73
N LYS A 398 9.18 29.15 -11.96
CA LYS A 398 10.61 29.06 -12.31
C LYS A 398 11.44 30.31 -12.00
N TRP A 399 10.82 31.48 -11.93
CA TRP A 399 11.51 32.74 -11.58
C TRP A 399 11.70 32.92 -10.06
N PHE A 400 10.98 32.16 -9.24
CA PHE A 400 11.02 32.25 -7.78
C PHE A 400 12.09 31.29 -7.25
N ASP A 401 13.35 31.71 -7.35
CA ASP A 401 14.52 30.91 -7.03
C ASP A 401 15.15 31.34 -5.68
N PHE A 402 14.49 30.97 -4.59
CA PHE A 402 14.95 31.27 -3.22
C PHE A 402 14.96 30.00 -2.36
N SER A 403 15.95 29.90 -1.47
CA SER A 403 15.91 28.88 -0.43
C SER A 403 14.95 29.33 0.67
N PHE A 404 13.99 28.48 1.02
CA PHE A 404 13.15 28.72 2.19
C PHE A 404 12.62 27.45 2.85
N ASN A 405 12.23 27.60 4.12
CA ASN A 405 11.59 26.56 4.89
C ASN A 405 10.06 26.73 4.85
N LEU A 406 9.32 25.64 4.66
CA LEU A 406 7.88 25.60 4.84
C LEU A 406 7.56 24.84 6.15
N LEU A 407 6.94 25.55 7.10
CA LEU A 407 6.60 25.04 8.43
C LEU A 407 7.79 24.45 9.20
N TRP A 408 9.02 24.84 8.85
CA TRP A 408 10.28 24.27 9.34
C TRP A 408 10.51 22.77 9.02
N ILE A 409 9.52 22.08 8.43
CA ILE A 409 9.57 20.65 8.08
C ILE A 409 10.19 20.43 6.71
N TRP A 410 9.77 21.24 5.74
CA TRP A 410 10.14 21.12 4.34
C TRP A 410 11.13 22.21 3.96
N VAL A 411 12.16 21.86 3.22
CA VAL A 411 13.22 22.75 2.76
C VAL A 411 13.19 22.75 1.24
N LEU A 412 13.12 23.95 0.65
CA LEU A 412 13.37 24.15 -0.77
C LEU A 412 14.71 24.83 -0.93
N ASP A 413 15.60 24.26 -1.74
CA ASP A 413 16.89 24.85 -2.07
C ASP A 413 16.81 25.64 -3.38
N ALA A 414 17.44 26.82 -3.42
CA ALA A 414 17.60 27.58 -4.66
C ALA A 414 18.45 26.80 -5.67
N GLN A 415 18.03 26.78 -6.93
CA GLN A 415 18.76 26.19 -8.05
C GLN A 415 20.05 26.95 -8.33
N ASN A 416 20.05 28.29 -8.20
CA ASN A 416 21.24 29.13 -8.34
C ASN A 416 21.54 29.87 -7.02
N PRO A 417 22.30 29.25 -6.09
CA PRO A 417 22.49 29.78 -4.76
C PRO A 417 23.43 31.00 -4.76
N THR A 418 22.87 32.19 -4.63
CA THR A 418 23.59 33.39 -4.17
C THR A 418 23.37 33.58 -2.68
N TRP A 419 24.26 34.31 -1.99
CA TRP A 419 24.12 34.58 -0.55
C TRP A 419 22.74 35.18 -0.22
N ALA A 420 22.28 36.14 -1.04
CA ALA A 420 20.96 36.74 -0.89
C ALA A 420 19.82 35.73 -1.11
N ARG A 421 19.88 34.91 -2.16
CA ARG A 421 18.85 33.88 -2.43
C ARG A 421 18.79 32.79 -1.37
N LYS A 422 19.92 32.53 -0.71
CA LYS A 422 20.03 31.51 0.34
C LYS A 422 19.56 32.01 1.71
N HIS A 423 19.87 33.25 2.08
CA HIS A 423 19.67 33.72 3.46
C HIS A 423 18.58 34.77 3.62
N LEU A 424 18.44 35.73 2.70
CA LEU A 424 17.56 36.88 2.89
C LEU A 424 16.09 36.45 3.00
N PHE A 425 15.64 35.61 2.07
CA PHE A 425 14.26 35.15 2.03
C PHE A 425 13.93 34.19 3.18
N ASN A 426 14.88 33.31 3.53
CA ASN A 426 14.81 32.44 4.69
C ASN A 426 14.57 33.21 5.99
N ILE A 427 15.34 34.27 6.26
CA ILE A 427 15.22 35.09 7.48
C ILE A 427 13.82 35.73 7.58
N VAL A 428 13.31 36.25 6.46
CA VAL A 428 11.97 36.87 6.41
C VAL A 428 10.88 35.83 6.70
N VAL A 429 10.98 34.65 6.10
CA VAL A 429 10.03 33.55 6.29
C VAL A 429 10.08 33.03 7.73
N ASP A 430 11.28 32.82 8.29
CA ASP A 430 11.47 32.35 9.66
C ASP A 430 10.93 33.38 10.68
N PHE A 431 11.16 34.67 10.46
CA PHE A 431 10.58 35.73 11.28
C PHE A 431 9.04 35.74 11.19
N SER A 432 8.48 35.60 9.99
CA SER A 432 7.02 35.50 9.81
C SER A 432 6.44 34.29 10.55
N TYR A 433 7.14 33.15 10.58
CA TYR A 433 6.71 31.97 11.34
C TYR A 433 6.78 32.20 12.85
N PHE A 434 7.83 32.85 13.34
CA PHE A 434 7.94 33.20 14.74
C PHE A 434 6.76 34.06 15.21
N VAL A 435 6.43 35.10 14.44
CA VAL A 435 5.29 35.98 14.72
C VAL A 435 3.96 35.22 14.67
N TYR A 436 3.79 34.32 13.69
CA TYR A 436 2.60 33.45 13.60
C TYR A 436 2.44 32.54 14.82
N ILE A 437 3.52 31.86 15.23
CA ILE A 437 3.51 30.96 16.40
C ILE A 437 3.15 31.74 17.66
N LEU A 438 3.76 32.92 17.86
CA LEU A 438 3.48 33.77 19.00
C LEU A 438 2.01 34.19 19.03
N ALA A 439 1.46 34.68 17.92
CA ALA A 439 0.04 35.04 17.82
C ALA A 439 -0.89 33.85 18.10
N ARG A 440 -0.52 32.64 17.63
CA ARG A 440 -1.30 31.42 17.88
C ARG A 440 -1.28 31.00 19.34
N ILE A 441 -0.14 31.11 20.02
CA ILE A 441 -0.02 30.84 21.46
C ILE A 441 -0.87 31.85 22.25
N LEU A 442 -0.81 33.13 21.90
CA LEU A 442 -1.61 34.16 22.56
C LEU A 442 -3.11 33.90 22.39
N ILE A 443 -3.59 33.64 21.17
CA ILE A 443 -4.99 33.25 20.93
C ILE A 443 -5.37 32.03 21.76
N PHE A 444 -4.53 30.99 21.77
CA PHE A 444 -4.80 29.77 22.54
C PHE A 444 -4.94 30.08 24.03
N VAL A 445 -4.00 30.83 24.61
CA VAL A 445 -4.05 31.25 26.03
C VAL A 445 -5.29 32.08 26.31
N GLU A 446 -5.65 33.01 25.43
CA GLU A 446 -6.85 33.86 25.58
C GLU A 446 -8.15 33.05 25.56
N VAL A 447 -8.25 31.98 24.75
CA VAL A 447 -9.42 31.08 24.76
C VAL A 447 -9.61 30.44 26.14
N PHE A 448 -8.53 29.95 26.77
CA PHE A 448 -8.63 29.37 28.12
C PHE A 448 -8.85 30.44 29.19
N ALA A 449 -8.24 31.60 29.03
CA ALA A 449 -8.43 32.74 29.92
C ALA A 449 -9.90 33.21 29.93
N ALA A 450 -10.56 33.21 28.77
CA ALA A 450 -11.96 33.59 28.62
C ALA A 450 -12.93 32.66 29.39
N PHE A 451 -12.54 31.41 29.69
CA PHE A 451 -13.36 30.54 30.53
C PHE A 451 -13.59 31.06 31.96
N ARG A 452 -12.74 32.00 32.43
CA ARG A 452 -12.93 32.65 33.74
C ARG A 452 -14.16 33.57 33.78
N SER A 453 -14.64 34.02 32.63
CA SER A 453 -15.76 34.97 32.52
C SER A 453 -16.90 34.41 31.69
N LEU A 454 -17.13 33.09 31.73
CA LEU A 454 -18.28 32.49 31.07
C LEU A 454 -19.58 33.05 31.66
N PRO A 455 -20.52 33.49 30.82
CA PRO A 455 -21.83 33.93 31.30
C PRO A 455 -22.61 32.72 31.85
N ALA A 456 -23.54 32.98 32.78
CA ALA A 456 -24.21 31.93 33.56
C ALA A 456 -25.01 30.95 32.69
N ASP A 457 -25.52 31.42 31.56
CA ASP A 457 -26.22 30.66 30.51
C ASP A 457 -25.33 29.59 29.85
N ALA A 458 -24.00 29.73 29.90
CA ALA A 458 -23.09 28.69 29.41
C ALA A 458 -23.09 27.41 30.27
N TYR A 459 -23.65 27.47 31.49
CA TYR A 459 -23.82 26.33 32.39
C TYR A 459 -25.22 25.71 32.31
N ASP A 460 -26.13 26.31 31.54
CA ASP A 460 -27.47 25.76 31.37
C ASP A 460 -27.40 24.47 30.54
N GLU A 461 -28.17 23.46 30.96
CA GLU A 461 -28.22 22.17 30.29
C GLU A 461 -28.85 22.33 28.90
N ILE A 462 -28.04 22.12 27.85
CA ILE A 462 -28.50 22.22 26.46
C ILE A 462 -29.54 21.12 26.22
N SER A 463 -30.80 21.50 26.03
CA SER A 463 -31.86 20.59 25.61
C SER A 463 -31.66 20.21 24.15
N TRP A 464 -30.86 19.16 23.91
CA TRP A 464 -30.57 18.61 22.57
C TRP A 464 -31.84 18.28 21.78
N THR A 465 -32.94 17.95 22.47
CA THR A 465 -34.24 17.65 21.87
C THR A 465 -34.90 18.87 21.21
N ALA A 466 -34.55 20.10 21.62
CA ALA A 466 -35.08 21.34 21.02
C ALA A 466 -34.32 21.78 19.75
N ILE A 467 -33.12 21.25 19.51
CA ILE A 467 -32.25 21.62 18.38
C ILE A 467 -32.47 20.70 17.17
N LEU A 468 -32.95 19.48 17.39
CA LEU A 468 -33.30 18.57 16.31
C LEU A 468 -34.63 19.01 15.68
N PRO A 469 -34.71 19.21 14.35
CA PRO A 469 -35.97 19.49 13.70
C PRO A 469 -36.94 18.34 13.98
N HIS A 470 -38.03 18.64 14.68
CA HIS A 470 -39.10 17.69 14.93
C HIS A 470 -39.68 17.26 13.57
N VAL A 471 -39.65 15.95 13.28
CA VAL A 471 -40.27 15.36 12.09
C VAL A 471 -41.76 15.20 12.32
#